data_AF-A0A225UXB2-F1
#
_entry.id   AF-A0A225UXB2-F1
#
_cell.length_a   1.000
_cell.length_b   1.000
_cell.length_c   1.000
_cell.angle_alpha   90.00
_cell.angle_beta   90.00
_cell.angle_gamma   90.00
#
_symmetry.space_group_name_H-M   'P 1'
#
loop_
_entity.id
_entity.type
_entity.pdbx_description
1 polymer ?
#
loop_
_entity_poly.entity_id
_entity_poly.type
_entity_poly.pdbx_seq_one_letter_code
_entity_poly.pdbx_strand_id
1 'polypeptide(L)'
;MFISKYTNGKSTIVYGVSYGTMFAERLMHLSPPEVTGYVLDDSDCNTHFQPKGLNNTLQSLIEQFDHDPTSTCAALVNGTQGLNSITPSFGLRSVLGSALMSSYIRTLIPPVVYRLQRCSPDDVKVLTNFLSVIVTANNDKTQDSAYQSVLLYNLIVYSEGWESPLPVMSEMKARFINAKMTGLGGAYASCPLYCAFSKEKSKGCDEFAVGNYEANGIVYKRDQYWNKTATLPSQTSVLLMSGKLDPQTPHKYAELLLNSLNSDKKELVVFDHVSHGVVATSRCGMKLLALYVRNGGDLKRLDKSCVDELPGFNLTIPDSYLDYYLGTYDAYDGVINSNFSSN
;
A
#
# COMPACT_ATOMS: atom_id res chain seq x y z
N MET A 1 -18.93 -13.92 -24.63
CA MET A 1 -17.81 -13.66 -23.69
C MET A 1 -16.52 -13.62 -24.51
N PHE A 2 -15.66 -12.60 -24.38
CA PHE A 2 -14.47 -12.42 -25.23
C PHE A 2 -13.55 -13.66 -25.22
N ILE A 3 -13.35 -14.26 -24.04
CA ILE A 3 -12.57 -15.49 -23.83
C ILE A 3 -13.11 -16.66 -24.65
N SER A 4 -14.44 -16.86 -24.72
CA SER A 4 -15.01 -18.00 -25.45
C SER A 4 -14.95 -17.85 -26.98
N LYS A 5 -14.71 -16.64 -27.49
CA LYS A 5 -14.72 -16.33 -28.93
C LYS A 5 -13.31 -16.28 -29.54
N TYR A 6 -12.28 -16.03 -28.74
CA TYR A 6 -10.91 -15.77 -29.23
C TYR A 6 -9.83 -16.67 -28.60
N THR A 7 -10.19 -17.63 -27.74
CA THR A 7 -9.21 -18.60 -27.20
C THR A 7 -9.10 -19.85 -28.06
N ASN A 8 -7.98 -20.56 -27.94
CA ASN A 8 -7.64 -21.76 -28.71
C ASN A 8 -8.39 -23.04 -28.27
N GLY A 9 -9.53 -22.90 -27.57
CA GLY A 9 -10.33 -24.03 -27.07
C GLY A 9 -9.68 -24.84 -25.94
N LYS A 10 -8.62 -24.34 -25.30
CA LYS A 10 -7.98 -24.95 -24.11
C LYS A 10 -8.47 -24.30 -22.81
N SER A 11 -8.22 -24.98 -21.68
CA SER A 11 -8.44 -24.44 -20.33
C SER A 11 -7.76 -23.08 -20.18
N THR A 12 -8.50 -22.06 -19.75
CA THR A 12 -8.01 -20.69 -19.58
C THR A 12 -7.81 -20.41 -18.10
N ILE A 13 -6.62 -19.92 -17.73
CA ILE A 13 -6.32 -19.46 -16.37
C ILE A 13 -6.23 -17.94 -16.39
N VAL A 14 -6.99 -17.30 -15.50
CA VAL A 14 -7.01 -15.85 -15.32
C VAL A 14 -6.22 -15.51 -14.07
N TYR A 15 -5.36 -14.50 -14.17
CA TYR A 15 -4.50 -14.03 -13.09
C TYR A 15 -4.75 -12.55 -12.84
N GLY A 16 -4.92 -12.17 -11.58
CA GLY A 16 -5.17 -10.79 -11.15
C GLY A 16 -4.33 -10.42 -9.92
N VAL A 17 -3.97 -9.14 -9.81
CA VAL A 17 -3.18 -8.56 -8.70
C VAL A 17 -3.80 -7.24 -8.29
N SER A 18 -3.78 -6.91 -6.99
CA SER A 18 -4.25 -5.60 -6.48
C SER A 18 -5.70 -5.33 -6.92
N TYR A 19 -5.98 -4.21 -7.59
CA TYR A 19 -7.28 -3.97 -8.20
C TYR A 19 -7.76 -5.09 -9.15
N GLY A 20 -6.84 -5.83 -9.79
CA GLY A 20 -7.17 -7.03 -10.57
C GLY A 20 -7.75 -8.17 -9.72
N THR A 21 -7.50 -8.22 -8.40
CA THR A 21 -8.24 -9.10 -7.48
C THR A 21 -9.63 -8.55 -7.19
N MET A 22 -9.83 -7.22 -7.11
CA MET A 22 -11.19 -6.62 -7.06
C MET A 22 -11.99 -6.84 -8.35
N PHE A 23 -11.37 -6.96 -9.53
CA PHE A 23 -12.04 -7.41 -10.75
C PHE A 23 -12.40 -8.92 -10.71
N ALA A 24 -11.72 -9.69 -9.84
CA ALA A 24 -12.01 -11.08 -9.53
C ALA A 24 -12.93 -11.26 -8.29
N GLU A 25 -13.09 -10.24 -7.46
CA GLU A 25 -13.75 -10.31 -6.15
C GLU A 25 -14.96 -9.39 -6.00
N ARG A 26 -14.89 -8.11 -6.39
CA ARG A 26 -15.95 -7.07 -6.38
C ARG A 26 -17.13 -7.12 -5.39
N LEU A 27 -16.93 -7.73 -4.23
CA LEU A 27 -17.86 -7.85 -3.12
C LEU A 27 -17.11 -7.67 -1.82
N MET A 28 -16.97 -6.41 -1.50
CA MET A 28 -16.94 -5.96 -0.12
C MET A 28 -18.35 -6.16 0.47
N HIS A 29 -18.65 -6.25 1.76
CA HIS A 29 -18.33 -5.43 2.93
C HIS A 29 -18.98 -6.13 4.15
N LEU A 30 -18.62 -5.76 5.40
CA LEU A 30 -19.41 -5.91 6.67
C LEU A 30 -18.71 -6.58 7.91
N SER A 31 -17.42 -6.35 8.14
CA SER A 31 -16.70 -6.36 9.45
C SER A 31 -17.22 -7.17 10.68
N PRO A 32 -16.45 -8.13 11.21
CA PRO A 32 -16.62 -8.66 12.58
C PRO A 32 -15.43 -8.41 13.55
N PRO A 33 -15.64 -8.47 14.88
CA PRO A 33 -14.82 -7.85 15.95
C PRO A 33 -13.65 -8.68 16.55
N GLU A 34 -13.14 -9.73 15.90
CA GLU A 34 -12.21 -10.70 16.55
C GLU A 34 -10.69 -10.50 16.32
N VAL A 35 -10.19 -9.29 16.03
CA VAL A 35 -8.73 -9.04 15.91
C VAL A 35 -8.28 -7.87 16.80
N THR A 36 -7.64 -8.20 17.93
CA THR A 36 -7.18 -7.25 18.96
C THR A 36 -5.69 -6.87 18.88
N GLY A 37 -4.95 -7.34 17.86
CA GLY A 37 -3.62 -6.80 17.51
C GLY A 37 -2.57 -7.85 17.13
N TYR A 38 -1.54 -7.40 16.41
CA TYR A 38 -0.33 -8.17 16.10
C TYR A 38 0.89 -7.43 16.66
N VAL A 39 1.79 -8.16 17.33
CA VAL A 39 3.08 -7.64 17.82
C VAL A 39 4.17 -8.23 16.93
N LEU A 40 4.93 -7.35 16.29
CA LEU A 40 6.16 -7.67 15.57
C LEU A 40 7.30 -7.16 16.45
N ASP A 41 8.13 -8.08 16.95
CA ASP A 41 9.26 -7.75 17.82
C ASP A 41 10.55 -8.11 17.08
N ASP A 42 11.42 -7.13 16.92
CA ASP A 42 12.78 -7.26 16.43
C ASP A 42 13.69 -6.76 17.56
N SER A 43 14.58 -7.62 18.03
CA SER A 43 15.35 -7.35 19.25
C SER A 43 16.28 -6.14 19.11
N ASP A 44 16.80 -5.88 17.91
CA ASP A 44 17.74 -4.79 17.65
C ASP A 44 17.01 -3.44 17.63
N CYS A 45 15.93 -3.34 16.84
CA CYS A 45 15.04 -2.20 16.83
C CYS A 45 14.50 -1.86 18.22
N ASN A 46 14.13 -2.87 19.02
CA ASN A 46 13.51 -2.66 20.32
C ASN A 46 14.42 -1.89 21.29
N THR A 47 15.74 -2.13 21.27
CA THR A 47 16.70 -1.45 22.15
C THR A 47 16.71 0.07 21.99
N HIS A 48 16.54 0.58 20.77
CA HIS A 48 16.56 2.01 20.47
C HIS A 48 15.32 2.77 20.92
N PHE A 49 14.23 2.07 21.24
CA PHE A 49 12.95 2.70 21.61
C PHE A 49 12.53 2.41 23.05
N GLN A 50 13.34 1.74 23.86
CA GLN A 50 13.02 1.51 25.27
C GLN A 50 12.93 2.83 26.05
N PRO A 51 11.95 2.98 26.97
CA PRO A 51 10.86 2.05 27.30
C PRO A 51 9.57 2.27 26.49
N LYS A 52 9.54 3.28 25.60
CA LYS A 52 8.30 3.75 24.95
C LYS A 52 7.84 2.85 23.80
N GLY A 53 8.75 2.21 23.09
CA GLY A 53 8.52 1.47 21.86
C GLY A 53 8.34 2.39 20.64
N LEU A 54 8.60 1.86 19.44
CA LEU A 54 8.54 2.59 18.17
C LEU A 54 7.15 3.22 17.93
N ASN A 55 6.09 2.47 18.20
CA ASN A 55 4.71 2.88 17.95
C ASN A 55 4.32 4.13 18.76
N ASN A 56 4.72 4.20 20.03
CA ASN A 56 4.43 5.36 20.88
C ASN A 56 5.40 6.50 20.58
N THR A 57 6.66 6.21 20.24
CA THR A 57 7.62 7.23 19.82
C THR A 57 7.14 7.96 18.56
N LEU A 58 6.65 7.22 17.55
CA LEU A 58 6.06 7.82 16.36
C LEU A 58 4.81 8.65 16.69
N GLN A 59 3.96 8.18 17.61
CA GLN A 59 2.79 8.96 18.04
C GLN A 59 3.21 10.27 18.72
N SER A 60 4.18 10.24 19.62
CA SER A 60 4.70 11.45 20.26
C SER A 60 5.35 12.40 19.26
N LEU A 61 6.06 11.88 18.26
CA LEU A 61 6.67 12.69 17.20
C LEU A 61 5.60 13.41 16.35
N ILE A 62 4.52 12.69 16.01
CA ILE A 62 3.36 13.26 15.32
C ILE A 62 2.75 14.41 16.13
N GLU A 63 2.49 14.19 17.42
CA GLU A 63 1.91 15.19 18.32
C GLU A 63 2.85 16.38 18.50
N GLN A 64 4.16 16.14 18.59
CA GLN A 64 5.18 17.18 18.66
C GLN A 64 5.18 18.04 17.39
N PHE A 65 5.08 17.44 16.22
CA PHE A 65 5.05 18.14 14.93
C PHE A 65 3.77 18.97 14.76
N ASP A 66 2.65 18.51 15.31
CA ASP A 66 1.40 19.28 15.36
C ASP A 66 1.49 20.45 16.35
N HIS A 67 2.18 20.26 17.48
CA HIS A 67 2.32 21.28 18.53
C HIS A 67 3.36 22.36 18.19
N ASP A 68 4.52 21.97 17.67
CA ASP A 68 5.60 22.87 17.23
C ASP A 68 6.00 22.55 15.79
N PRO A 69 5.23 23.07 14.80
CA PRO A 69 5.48 22.82 13.40
C PRO A 69 6.75 23.51 12.87
N THR A 70 7.35 24.39 13.68
CA THR A 70 8.57 25.14 13.35
C THR A 70 9.85 24.55 13.92
N SER A 71 9.74 23.51 14.76
CA SER A 71 10.90 22.76 15.25
C SER A 71 11.76 22.26 14.09
N THR A 72 13.07 22.12 14.30
CA THR A 72 14.04 21.84 13.22
C THR A 72 13.64 20.66 12.32
N CYS A 73 13.26 19.51 12.90
CA CYS A 73 12.86 18.34 12.11
C CYS A 73 11.44 18.44 11.55
N ALA A 74 10.53 19.18 12.20
CA ALA A 74 9.21 19.44 11.64
C ALA A 74 9.32 20.36 10.40
N ALA A 75 10.10 21.43 10.51
CA ALA A 75 10.41 22.33 9.41
C ALA A 75 11.15 21.62 8.27
N LEU A 76 12.06 20.68 8.59
CA LEU A 76 12.74 19.85 7.59
C LEU A 76 11.75 19.01 6.78
N VAL A 77 10.86 18.28 7.45
CA VAL A 77 9.84 17.44 6.77
C VAL A 77 8.91 18.31 5.93
N ASN A 78 8.42 19.42 6.48
CA ASN A 78 7.49 20.30 5.78
C ASN A 78 8.14 21.07 4.61
N GLY A 79 9.43 21.38 4.72
CA GLY A 79 10.22 22.06 3.69
C GLY A 79 10.73 21.15 2.57
N THR A 80 10.48 19.84 2.65
CA THR A 80 10.93 18.88 1.62
C THR A 80 10.20 19.14 0.31
N GLN A 81 10.94 19.53 -0.73
CA GLN A 81 10.39 19.75 -2.06
C GLN A 81 9.75 18.48 -2.63
N GLY A 82 8.60 18.62 -3.30
CA GLY A 82 7.88 17.51 -3.92
C GLY A 82 7.00 16.68 -2.98
N LEU A 83 7.08 16.87 -1.65
CA LEU A 83 6.19 16.21 -0.69
C LEU A 83 4.79 16.84 -0.61
N ASN A 84 4.63 18.09 -1.07
CA ASN A 84 3.37 18.86 -1.09
C ASN A 84 2.60 18.77 0.24
N SER A 85 3.33 18.87 1.36
CA SER A 85 2.79 18.68 2.69
C SER A 85 1.98 19.88 3.19
N ILE A 86 0.83 19.62 3.82
CA ILE A 86 0.00 20.68 4.45
C ILE A 86 0.55 21.05 5.83
N THR A 87 1.04 20.06 6.58
CA THR A 87 1.67 20.21 7.91
C THR A 87 2.89 19.28 8.02
N PRO A 88 3.82 19.51 8.96
CA PRO A 88 4.93 18.56 9.17
C PRO A 88 4.48 17.13 9.47
N SER A 89 3.46 16.97 10.32
CA SER A 89 2.90 15.67 10.71
C SER A 89 2.20 14.95 9.55
N PHE A 90 1.65 15.70 8.61
CA PHE A 90 1.09 15.21 7.36
C PHE A 90 2.18 14.63 6.45
N GLY A 91 3.28 15.37 6.32
CA GLY A 91 4.44 14.98 5.51
C GLY A 91 5.08 13.71 6.07
N LEU A 92 5.22 13.64 7.40
CA LEU A 92 5.73 12.48 8.09
C LEU A 92 4.90 11.22 7.81
N ARG A 93 3.56 11.31 7.94
CA ARG A 93 2.66 10.19 7.59
C ARG A 93 2.82 9.73 6.16
N SER A 94 2.96 10.69 5.23
CA SER A 94 3.09 10.43 3.80
C SER A 94 4.38 9.70 3.47
N VAL A 95 5.51 10.19 4.00
CA VAL A 95 6.84 9.61 3.81
C VAL A 95 6.92 8.19 4.38
N LEU A 96 6.48 7.99 5.63
CA LEU A 96 6.49 6.66 6.25
C LEU A 96 5.49 5.70 5.59
N GLY A 97 4.35 6.22 5.11
CA GLY A 97 3.39 5.45 4.32
C GLY A 97 3.97 4.95 3.00
N SER A 98 4.73 5.79 2.28
CA SER A 98 5.47 5.36 1.09
C SER A 98 6.54 4.31 1.40
N ALA A 99 7.28 4.48 2.50
CA ALA A 99 8.28 3.50 2.94
C ALA A 99 7.64 2.13 3.25
N LEU A 100 6.48 2.12 3.92
CA LEU A 100 5.77 0.92 4.34
C LEU A 100 5.37 0.00 3.17
N MET A 101 5.12 0.57 1.99
CA MET A 101 4.73 -0.16 0.78
C MET A 101 5.77 -1.17 0.31
N SER A 102 7.06 -0.90 0.53
CA SER A 102 8.18 -1.74 0.08
C SER A 102 8.72 -2.60 1.23
N SER A 103 9.06 -3.87 0.94
CA SER A 103 9.71 -4.77 1.89
C SER A 103 11.10 -4.30 2.33
N TYR A 104 11.81 -3.57 1.48
CA TYR A 104 13.14 -3.05 1.78
C TYR A 104 13.07 -1.66 2.41
N ILE A 105 12.27 -0.74 1.86
CA ILE A 105 12.21 0.65 2.36
C ILE A 105 11.55 0.70 3.76
N ARG A 106 10.63 -0.23 4.09
CA ARG A 106 10.03 -0.30 5.44
C ARG A 106 11.05 -0.51 6.56
N THR A 107 12.21 -1.12 6.25
CA THR A 107 13.29 -1.32 7.22
C THR A 107 13.92 0.00 7.67
N LEU A 108 13.74 1.07 6.89
CA LEU A 108 14.21 2.42 7.22
C LEU A 108 13.26 3.17 8.15
N ILE A 109 12.03 2.68 8.38
CA ILE A 109 11.05 3.38 9.23
C ILE A 109 11.57 3.54 10.67
N PRO A 110 12.05 2.47 11.35
CA PRO A 110 12.62 2.63 12.69
C PRO A 110 13.76 3.65 12.78
N PRO A 111 14.88 3.56 12.02
CA PRO A 111 15.96 4.52 12.13
C PRO A 111 15.53 5.96 11.78
N VAL A 112 14.63 6.15 10.82
CA VAL A 112 14.09 7.48 10.49
C VAL A 112 13.31 8.05 11.68
N VAL A 113 12.44 7.27 12.32
CA VAL A 113 11.69 7.72 13.52
C VAL A 113 12.66 8.02 14.67
N TYR A 114 13.67 7.18 14.88
CA TYR A 114 14.70 7.39 15.90
C TYR A 114 15.45 8.72 15.69
N ARG A 115 15.91 8.96 14.46
CA ARG A 115 16.65 10.17 14.09
C ARG A 115 15.78 11.42 14.12
N LEU A 116 14.50 11.34 13.74
CA LEU A 116 13.57 12.46 13.86
C LEU A 116 13.29 12.82 15.33
N GLN A 117 13.22 11.82 16.21
CA GLN A 117 13.03 12.02 17.64
C GLN A 117 14.27 12.66 18.30
N ARG A 118 15.48 12.26 17.88
CA ARG A 118 16.73 12.83 18.37
C ARG A 118 17.05 14.19 17.77
N CYS A 119 16.81 14.36 16.48
CA CYS A 119 16.96 15.58 15.69
C CYS A 119 18.30 16.32 15.89
N SER A 120 19.42 15.60 15.97
CA SER A 120 20.74 16.23 16.04
C SER A 120 21.14 16.87 14.69
N PRO A 121 22.15 17.76 14.65
CA PRO A 121 22.65 18.32 13.39
C PRO A 121 23.09 17.29 12.36
N ASP A 122 23.60 16.13 12.79
CA ASP A 122 23.97 15.04 11.88
C ASP A 122 22.74 14.24 11.42
N ASP A 123 21.74 14.06 12.29
CA ASP A 123 20.46 13.49 11.88
C ASP A 123 19.78 14.33 10.82
N VAL A 124 19.81 15.66 10.95
CA VAL A 124 19.23 16.57 9.96
C VAL A 124 19.83 16.30 8.57
N LYS A 125 21.15 16.13 8.46
CA LYS A 125 21.81 15.83 7.17
C LYS A 125 21.36 14.49 6.59
N VAL A 126 21.34 13.44 7.41
CA VAL A 126 20.90 12.09 7.00
C VAL A 126 19.43 12.09 6.59
N LEU A 127 18.57 12.76 7.37
CA LEU A 127 17.15 12.90 7.11
C LEU A 127 16.87 13.75 5.87
N THR A 128 17.65 14.80 5.59
CA THR A 128 17.56 15.56 4.33
C THR A 128 17.80 14.64 3.14
N ASN A 129 18.84 13.80 3.18
CA ASN A 129 19.10 12.83 2.11
C ASN A 129 17.93 11.85 1.95
N PHE A 130 17.47 11.25 3.05
CA PHE A 130 16.34 10.32 3.05
C PHE A 130 15.08 10.92 2.43
N LEU A 131 14.70 12.12 2.88
CA LEU A 131 13.51 12.82 2.42
C LEU A 131 13.60 13.20 0.94
N SER A 132 14.77 13.64 0.48
CA SER A 132 15.02 13.93 -0.93
C SER A 132 14.89 12.65 -1.77
N VAL A 133 15.59 11.59 -1.38
CA VAL A 133 15.66 10.33 -2.15
C VAL A 133 14.30 9.64 -2.20
N ILE A 134 13.54 9.59 -1.09
CA ILE A 134 12.23 8.94 -1.09
C ILE A 134 11.20 9.72 -1.91
N VAL A 135 11.28 11.06 -1.94
CA VAL A 135 10.42 11.87 -2.80
C VAL A 135 10.78 11.68 -4.28
N THR A 136 12.07 11.64 -4.62
CA THR A 136 12.51 11.35 -5.99
C THR A 136 12.03 9.96 -6.42
N ALA A 137 12.29 8.92 -5.62
CA ALA A 137 11.88 7.55 -5.92
C ALA A 137 10.36 7.40 -6.09
N ASN A 138 9.55 8.18 -5.36
CA ASN A 138 8.09 8.17 -5.52
C ASN A 138 7.60 8.86 -6.80
N ASN A 139 8.40 9.80 -7.34
CA ASN A 139 8.06 10.54 -8.55
C ASN A 139 8.72 9.97 -9.82
N ASP A 140 9.70 9.09 -9.66
CA ASP A 140 10.38 8.43 -10.76
C ASP A 140 9.41 7.61 -11.62
N LYS A 141 9.53 7.79 -12.94
CA LYS A 141 8.74 7.05 -13.92
C LYS A 141 9.58 5.91 -14.47
N THR A 142 9.02 4.71 -14.45
CA THR A 142 9.62 3.57 -15.15
C THR A 142 9.19 3.57 -16.62
N GLN A 143 9.81 2.74 -17.45
CA GLN A 143 9.33 2.52 -18.82
C GLN A 143 7.86 2.08 -18.85
N ASP A 144 7.43 1.32 -17.85
CA ASP A 144 6.05 0.85 -17.72
C ASP A 144 5.06 2.00 -17.48
N SER A 145 5.50 3.13 -16.92
CA SER A 145 4.66 4.32 -16.74
C SER A 145 4.09 4.84 -18.06
N ALA A 146 4.77 4.61 -19.19
CA ALA A 146 4.26 4.99 -20.52
C ALA A 146 3.01 4.21 -20.95
N TYR A 147 2.81 3.01 -20.38
CA TYR A 147 1.67 2.14 -20.69
C TYR A 147 0.53 2.25 -19.68
N GLN A 148 0.68 3.09 -18.64
CA GLN A 148 -0.36 3.31 -17.64
C GLN A 148 -1.40 4.31 -18.14
N SER A 149 -2.68 3.91 -18.09
CA SER A 149 -3.81 4.80 -18.38
C SER A 149 -4.45 5.27 -17.07
N VAL A 150 -4.03 6.45 -16.61
CA VAL A 150 -4.61 7.10 -15.42
C VAL A 150 -6.10 7.39 -15.61
N LEU A 151 -6.51 7.73 -16.83
CA LEU A 151 -7.92 7.95 -17.16
C LEU A 151 -8.74 6.66 -16.99
N LEU A 152 -8.24 5.53 -17.51
CA LEU A 152 -8.92 4.24 -17.35
C LEU A 152 -8.94 3.80 -15.89
N TYR A 153 -7.83 3.97 -15.17
CA TYR A 153 -7.75 3.69 -13.74
C TYR A 153 -8.82 4.48 -12.96
N ASN A 154 -8.89 5.81 -13.16
CA ASN A 154 -9.86 6.67 -12.48
C ASN A 154 -11.30 6.34 -12.88
N LEU A 155 -11.56 6.13 -14.17
CA LEU A 155 -12.89 5.73 -14.66
C LEU A 155 -13.39 4.49 -13.93
N ILE A 156 -12.53 3.49 -13.78
CA ILE A 156 -12.84 2.22 -13.12
C ILE A 156 -13.02 2.41 -11.60
N VAL A 157 -12.02 3.00 -10.93
CA VAL A 157 -12.02 3.18 -9.47
C VAL A 157 -13.21 4.01 -9.04
N TYR A 158 -13.51 5.12 -9.72
CA TYR A 158 -14.62 6.00 -9.38
C TYR A 158 -15.99 5.41 -9.71
N SER A 159 -16.09 4.53 -10.70
CA SER A 159 -17.37 3.88 -11.02
C SER A 159 -17.73 2.79 -10.00
N GLU A 160 -16.73 2.13 -9.42
CA GLU A 160 -16.98 0.81 -8.80
C GLU A 160 -16.28 0.54 -7.46
N GLY A 161 -15.18 1.23 -7.16
CA GLY A 161 -14.40 1.03 -5.93
C GLY A 161 -14.44 2.20 -4.96
N TRP A 162 -14.97 3.35 -5.38
CA TRP A 162 -15.08 4.52 -4.54
C TRP A 162 -16.32 4.48 -3.65
N GLU A 163 -16.17 4.92 -2.40
CA GLU A 163 -17.28 5.05 -1.46
C GLU A 163 -18.25 6.12 -1.97
N SER A 164 -19.49 5.70 -2.24
CA SER A 164 -20.55 6.54 -2.77
C SER A 164 -21.82 6.30 -1.95
N PRO A 165 -22.45 7.35 -1.38
CA PRO A 165 -22.07 8.76 -1.50
C PRO A 165 -20.75 9.10 -0.80
N LEU A 166 -20.01 10.07 -1.35
CA LEU A 166 -18.74 10.53 -0.78
C LEU A 166 -18.96 11.14 0.62
N PRO A 167 -18.23 10.66 1.64
CA PRO A 167 -18.21 11.31 2.95
C PRO A 167 -17.67 12.75 2.89
N VAL A 168 -18.13 13.61 3.80
CA VAL A 168 -17.65 15.01 3.89
C VAL A 168 -16.15 15.07 4.14
N MET A 169 -15.50 16.18 3.74
CA MET A 169 -14.04 16.23 3.76
C MET A 169 -13.42 16.20 5.14
N SER A 170 -14.14 16.66 6.17
CA SER A 170 -13.71 16.52 7.55
C SER A 170 -13.53 15.05 7.95
N GLU A 171 -14.45 14.17 7.53
CA GLU A 171 -14.36 12.74 7.78
C GLU A 171 -13.21 12.10 6.99
N MET A 172 -13.10 12.42 5.69
CA MET A 172 -12.03 11.88 4.85
C MET A 172 -10.64 12.29 5.34
N LYS A 173 -10.48 13.54 5.81
CA LYS A 173 -9.25 14.01 6.45
C LYS A 173 -9.02 13.36 7.82
N ALA A 174 -10.07 13.16 8.62
CA ALA A 174 -9.94 12.47 9.90
C ALA A 174 -9.42 11.03 9.72
N ARG A 175 -9.90 10.29 8.71
CA ARG A 175 -9.39 8.96 8.36
C ARG A 175 -7.89 8.98 8.07
N PHE A 176 -7.40 10.01 7.37
CA PHE A 176 -5.97 10.20 7.13
C PHE A 176 -5.19 10.51 8.41
N ILE A 177 -5.67 11.47 9.21
CA ILE A 177 -4.96 11.96 10.41
C ILE A 177 -4.89 10.89 11.51
N ASN A 178 -5.93 10.06 11.62
CA ASN A 178 -6.02 8.96 12.58
C ASN A 178 -5.05 7.80 12.29
N ALA A 179 -4.48 7.74 11.08
CA ALA A 179 -3.43 6.78 10.75
C ALA A 179 -2.04 7.39 11.01
N LYS A 180 -1.11 6.57 11.51
CA LYS A 180 0.28 6.99 11.75
C LYS A 180 1.14 7.00 10.48
N MET A 181 0.72 6.26 9.46
CA MET A 181 1.38 6.14 8.16
C MET A 181 0.32 6.01 7.08
N THR A 182 0.40 6.83 6.04
CA THR A 182 -0.58 6.84 4.95
C THR A 182 0.12 7.16 3.63
N GLY A 183 0.09 6.25 2.65
CA GLY A 183 0.73 6.49 1.35
C GLY A 183 -0.02 7.50 0.47
N LEU A 184 0.70 8.09 -0.50
CA LEU A 184 0.15 8.90 -1.62
C LEU A 184 -0.70 10.11 -1.21
N GLY A 185 -0.42 10.73 -0.06
CA GLY A 185 -1.16 11.91 0.41
C GLY A 185 -2.61 11.63 0.82
N GLY A 186 -3.02 10.35 0.88
CA GLY A 186 -4.35 9.92 1.32
C GLY A 186 -5.45 9.99 0.25
N ALA A 187 -6.44 9.10 0.38
CA ALA A 187 -7.59 9.03 -0.53
C ALA A 187 -8.37 10.36 -0.62
N TYR A 188 -8.34 11.18 0.44
CA TYR A 188 -9.05 12.46 0.45
C TYR A 188 -8.53 13.46 -0.62
N ALA A 189 -7.25 13.36 -1.02
CA ALA A 189 -6.66 14.22 -2.05
C ALA A 189 -7.31 13.99 -3.43
N SER A 190 -7.87 12.80 -3.64
CA SER A 190 -8.58 12.41 -4.88
C SER A 190 -10.06 12.77 -4.87
N CYS A 191 -10.62 13.27 -3.77
CA CYS A 191 -12.05 13.62 -3.66
C CYS A 191 -12.51 14.66 -4.70
N PRO A 192 -11.79 15.78 -4.94
CA PRO A 192 -12.20 16.73 -5.99
C PRO A 192 -12.25 16.07 -7.36
N LEU A 193 -11.28 15.22 -7.68
CA LEU A 193 -11.23 14.53 -8.96
C LEU A 193 -12.36 13.50 -9.09
N TYR A 194 -12.66 12.76 -8.03
CA TYR A 194 -13.83 11.88 -7.97
C TYR A 194 -15.13 12.64 -8.24
N CYS A 195 -15.34 13.78 -7.58
CA CYS A 195 -16.56 14.58 -7.72
C CYS A 195 -16.69 15.18 -9.13
N ALA A 196 -15.58 15.59 -9.73
CA ALA A 196 -15.57 16.02 -11.13
C ALA A 196 -15.94 14.84 -12.05
N PHE A 197 -15.33 13.67 -11.88
CA PHE A 197 -15.60 12.49 -12.72
C PHE A 197 -17.04 12.00 -12.58
N SER A 198 -17.54 11.84 -11.36
CA SER A 198 -18.84 11.24 -11.10
C SER A 198 -20.02 12.19 -11.30
N LYS A 199 -19.79 13.50 -11.14
CA LYS A 199 -20.85 14.51 -10.94
C LYS A 199 -21.84 14.07 -9.84
N GLU A 200 -21.35 13.34 -8.84
CA GLU A 200 -22.18 12.85 -7.74
C GLU A 200 -22.81 14.03 -6.99
N LYS A 201 -24.12 13.93 -6.72
CA LYS A 201 -24.86 14.90 -5.91
C LYS A 201 -24.88 14.43 -4.46
N SER A 202 -23.88 14.81 -3.69
CA SER A 202 -23.76 14.46 -2.28
C SER A 202 -23.15 15.62 -1.49
N LYS A 203 -23.38 15.63 -0.18
CA LYS A 203 -22.81 16.66 0.72
C LYS A 203 -21.29 16.75 0.60
N GLY A 204 -20.59 15.62 0.41
CA GLY A 204 -19.14 15.61 0.25
C GLY A 204 -18.69 16.22 -1.07
N CYS A 205 -19.42 16.00 -2.17
CA CYS A 205 -19.05 16.59 -3.46
C CYS A 205 -19.48 18.05 -3.63
N ASP A 206 -20.53 18.48 -2.95
CA ASP A 206 -21.00 19.87 -2.96
C ASP A 206 -19.96 20.85 -2.39
N GLU A 207 -18.98 20.38 -1.61
CA GLU A 207 -17.87 21.20 -1.07
C GLU A 207 -16.90 21.75 -2.13
N PHE A 208 -16.83 21.13 -3.32
CA PHE A 208 -15.75 21.40 -4.29
C PHE A 208 -16.16 22.25 -5.50
N ALA A 209 -17.45 22.34 -5.82
CA ALA A 209 -17.97 23.03 -7.01
C ALA A 209 -17.35 22.59 -8.36
N VAL A 210 -16.86 21.35 -8.47
CA VAL A 210 -16.16 20.81 -9.64
C VAL A 210 -17.04 20.03 -10.63
N GLY A 211 -18.30 19.74 -10.29
CA GLY A 211 -19.23 18.95 -11.10
C GLY A 211 -20.10 19.76 -12.07
N ASN A 212 -19.87 21.06 -12.24
CA ASN A 212 -20.78 21.97 -12.95
C ASN A 212 -20.50 22.15 -14.45
N TYR A 213 -19.73 21.26 -15.06
CA TYR A 213 -19.44 21.31 -16.50
C TYR A 213 -20.58 20.67 -17.33
N GLU A 214 -20.74 21.10 -18.59
CA GLU A 214 -21.87 20.70 -19.47
C GLU A 214 -21.90 19.21 -19.82
N ALA A 215 -20.73 18.56 -19.93
CA ALA A 215 -20.64 17.16 -20.30
C ALA A 215 -21.14 16.18 -19.20
N ASN A 216 -21.38 14.94 -19.58
CA ASN A 216 -21.77 13.88 -18.65
C ASN A 216 -20.62 13.49 -17.71
N GLY A 217 -20.96 12.84 -16.59
CA GLY A 217 -19.96 12.21 -15.72
C GLY A 217 -19.14 11.17 -16.48
N ILE A 218 -17.84 11.13 -16.20
CA ILE A 218 -16.89 10.13 -16.70
C ILE A 218 -16.91 8.91 -15.76
N VAL A 219 -18.09 8.30 -15.66
CA VAL A 219 -18.36 7.09 -14.89
C VAL A 219 -19.33 6.20 -15.67
N TYR A 220 -19.26 4.89 -15.47
CA TYR A 220 -20.22 3.96 -16.06
C TYR A 220 -21.17 3.39 -15.00
N LYS A 221 -22.33 2.93 -15.49
CA LYS A 221 -23.32 2.27 -14.65
C LYS A 221 -22.77 0.92 -14.19
N ARG A 222 -22.89 0.68 -12.88
CA ARG A 222 -22.68 -0.64 -12.27
C ARG A 222 -23.63 -1.64 -12.91
N ASP A 223 -23.10 -2.79 -13.29
CA ASP A 223 -23.89 -3.84 -13.93
C ASP A 223 -24.56 -4.76 -12.90
N GLN A 224 -25.22 -5.81 -13.40
CA GLN A 224 -25.93 -6.77 -12.55
C GLN A 224 -25.01 -7.65 -11.69
N TYR A 225 -23.70 -7.63 -11.90
CA TYR A 225 -22.69 -8.40 -11.17
C TYR A 225 -21.98 -7.57 -10.11
N TRP A 226 -22.07 -6.24 -10.18
CA TRP A 226 -21.54 -5.37 -9.15
C TRP A 226 -22.14 -5.73 -7.78
N ASN A 227 -21.26 -5.94 -6.81
CA ASN A 227 -21.60 -6.35 -5.46
C ASN A 227 -22.38 -7.69 -5.34
N LYS A 228 -22.15 -8.67 -6.24
CA LYS A 228 -22.66 -10.07 -6.16
C LYS A 228 -21.60 -11.19 -6.24
N THR A 229 -21.60 -12.11 -5.28
CA THR A 229 -20.63 -13.21 -5.22
C THR A 229 -20.62 -14.03 -6.50
N ALA A 230 -19.43 -14.27 -7.05
CA ALA A 230 -19.26 -15.09 -8.24
C ALA A 230 -19.71 -16.54 -7.97
N THR A 231 -20.58 -17.06 -8.83
CA THR A 231 -20.88 -18.50 -8.86
C THR A 231 -19.88 -19.20 -9.76
N LEU A 232 -19.10 -20.10 -9.19
CA LEU A 232 -18.06 -20.83 -9.91
C LEU A 232 -18.63 -22.13 -10.47
N PRO A 233 -18.32 -22.50 -11.73
CA PRO A 233 -18.56 -23.85 -12.22
C PRO A 233 -17.87 -24.89 -11.33
N SER A 234 -18.45 -26.08 -11.17
CA SER A 234 -17.95 -27.12 -10.25
C SER A 234 -16.55 -27.64 -10.59
N GLN A 235 -16.12 -27.49 -11.84
CA GLN A 235 -14.77 -27.83 -12.28
C GLN A 235 -13.73 -26.74 -11.99
N THR A 236 -14.15 -25.51 -11.70
CA THR A 236 -13.27 -24.36 -11.53
C THR A 236 -12.62 -24.37 -10.15
N SER A 237 -11.30 -24.20 -10.14
CA SER A 237 -10.51 -23.98 -8.94
C SER A 237 -10.08 -22.52 -8.80
N VAL A 238 -9.80 -22.09 -7.57
CA VAL A 238 -9.30 -20.75 -7.24
C VAL A 238 -8.10 -20.86 -6.31
N LEU A 239 -6.97 -20.31 -6.74
CA LEU A 239 -5.80 -20.08 -5.89
C LEU A 239 -5.73 -18.60 -5.52
N LEU A 240 -5.84 -18.31 -4.23
CA LEU A 240 -5.58 -17.00 -3.64
C LEU A 240 -4.21 -17.01 -2.98
N MET A 241 -3.49 -15.90 -3.09
CA MET A 241 -2.20 -15.70 -2.43
C MET A 241 -2.22 -14.35 -1.74
N SER A 242 -1.84 -14.30 -0.47
CA SER A 242 -1.91 -13.08 0.34
C SER A 242 -0.70 -12.94 1.26
N GLY A 243 -0.16 -11.71 1.31
CA GLY A 243 0.88 -11.33 2.26
C GLY A 243 0.27 -10.70 3.51
N LYS A 244 0.67 -11.14 4.71
CA LYS A 244 0.19 -10.53 5.97
C LYS A 244 0.75 -9.12 6.20
N LEU A 245 1.83 -8.74 5.53
CA LEU A 245 2.42 -7.40 5.58
C LEU A 245 2.13 -6.56 4.33
N ASP A 246 0.99 -6.80 3.68
CA ASP A 246 0.45 -5.99 2.60
C ASP A 246 -0.36 -4.80 3.16
N PRO A 247 0.17 -3.56 3.09
CA PRO A 247 -0.54 -2.38 3.61
C PRO A 247 -1.62 -1.86 2.65
N GLN A 248 -1.70 -2.35 1.41
CA GLN A 248 -2.63 -1.85 0.39
C GLN A 248 -3.86 -2.75 0.23
N THR A 249 -3.66 -4.06 0.22
CA THR A 249 -4.73 -5.07 0.25
C THR A 249 -4.57 -5.99 1.47
N PRO A 250 -4.96 -5.53 2.67
CA PRO A 250 -4.78 -6.28 3.92
C PRO A 250 -5.30 -7.72 3.86
N HIS A 251 -4.55 -8.64 4.49
CA HIS A 251 -4.82 -10.08 4.47
C HIS A 251 -6.28 -10.48 4.76
N LYS A 252 -6.93 -9.78 5.70
CA LYS A 252 -8.34 -9.99 6.05
C LYS A 252 -9.26 -10.02 4.82
N TYR A 253 -8.97 -9.21 3.79
CA TYR A 253 -9.80 -9.18 2.58
C TYR A 253 -9.63 -10.45 1.73
N ALA A 254 -8.43 -11.06 1.72
CA ALA A 254 -8.23 -12.34 1.06
C ALA A 254 -8.95 -13.50 1.78
N GLU A 255 -9.02 -13.47 3.12
CA GLU A 255 -9.80 -14.42 3.90
C GLU A 255 -11.31 -14.26 3.64
N LEU A 256 -11.78 -13.00 3.61
CA LEU A 256 -13.17 -12.68 3.26
C LEU A 256 -13.52 -13.17 1.84
N LEU A 257 -12.65 -12.91 0.86
CA LEU A 257 -12.79 -13.42 -0.50
C LEU A 257 -12.92 -14.93 -0.50
N LEU A 258 -11.96 -15.64 0.10
CA LEU A 258 -11.96 -17.10 0.15
C LEU A 258 -13.27 -17.62 0.73
N ASN A 259 -13.73 -17.08 1.85
CA ASN A 259 -14.95 -17.51 2.53
C ASN A 259 -16.20 -17.27 1.67
N SER A 260 -16.23 -16.18 0.91
CA SER A 260 -17.37 -15.85 0.05
C SER A 260 -17.53 -16.80 -1.14
N LEU A 261 -16.45 -17.37 -1.67
CA LEU A 261 -16.50 -18.19 -2.88
C LEU A 261 -17.26 -19.50 -2.63
N ASN A 262 -18.35 -19.72 -3.37
CA ASN A 262 -19.13 -20.95 -3.29
C ASN A 262 -18.47 -22.07 -4.13
N SER A 263 -17.34 -22.60 -3.65
CA SER A 263 -16.61 -23.71 -4.26
C SER A 263 -15.78 -24.43 -3.21
N ASP A 264 -15.71 -25.76 -3.31
CA ASP A 264 -14.80 -26.58 -2.49
C ASP A 264 -13.38 -26.65 -3.09
N LYS A 265 -13.19 -26.13 -4.31
CA LYS A 265 -11.90 -26.09 -5.01
C LYS A 265 -11.27 -24.71 -4.87
N LYS A 266 -11.08 -24.25 -3.65
CA LYS A 266 -10.46 -22.96 -3.36
C LYS A 266 -9.37 -23.13 -2.31
N GLU A 267 -8.30 -22.38 -2.45
CA GLU A 267 -7.20 -22.40 -1.50
C GLU A 267 -6.59 -21.01 -1.37
N LEU A 268 -6.30 -20.62 -0.13
CA LEU A 268 -5.55 -19.41 0.20
C LEU A 268 -4.17 -19.82 0.73
N VAL A 269 -3.13 -19.44 0.00
CA VAL A 269 -1.75 -19.57 0.46
C VAL A 269 -1.31 -18.26 1.10
N VAL A 270 -0.89 -18.34 2.36
CA VAL A 270 -0.58 -17.18 3.19
C VAL A 270 0.93 -17.02 3.32
N PHE A 271 1.40 -15.79 3.15
CA PHE A 271 2.80 -15.40 3.24
C PHE A 271 2.97 -14.43 4.41
N ASP A 272 3.58 -14.88 5.50
CA ASP A 272 3.58 -14.12 6.76
C ASP A 272 4.31 -12.77 6.69
N HIS A 273 5.32 -12.65 5.83
CA HIS A 273 6.20 -11.48 5.81
C HIS A 273 6.31 -10.78 4.45
N VAL A 274 5.45 -11.14 3.49
CA VAL A 274 5.49 -10.57 2.13
C VAL A 274 4.60 -9.32 2.03
N SER A 275 5.08 -8.35 1.25
CA SER A 275 4.39 -7.09 0.96
C SER A 275 3.32 -7.24 -0.13
N HIS A 276 2.80 -6.11 -0.60
CA HIS A 276 1.82 -6.07 -1.68
C HIS A 276 2.27 -6.82 -2.94
N GLY A 277 1.34 -7.55 -3.57
CA GLY A 277 1.57 -8.26 -4.83
C GLY A 277 2.51 -9.46 -4.72
N VAL A 278 2.15 -10.45 -3.90
CA VAL A 278 2.97 -11.66 -3.59
C VAL A 278 3.69 -12.29 -4.80
N VAL A 279 3.02 -12.42 -5.94
CA VAL A 279 3.64 -13.02 -7.14
C VAL A 279 4.77 -12.16 -7.72
N ALA A 280 4.66 -10.83 -7.63
CA ALA A 280 5.70 -9.92 -8.09
C ALA A 280 6.83 -9.78 -7.07
N THR A 281 6.54 -9.96 -5.77
CA THR A 281 7.48 -9.67 -4.68
C THR A 281 8.08 -10.92 -4.03
N SER A 282 7.61 -12.12 -4.38
CA SER A 282 8.12 -13.40 -3.87
C SER A 282 8.39 -14.40 -4.98
N ARG A 283 9.61 -14.96 -4.99
CA ARG A 283 9.96 -16.09 -5.88
C ARG A 283 9.06 -17.30 -5.64
N CYS A 284 8.67 -17.57 -4.39
CA CYS A 284 7.74 -18.64 -4.07
C CYS A 284 6.33 -18.34 -4.61
N GLY A 285 5.86 -17.09 -4.50
CA GLY A 285 4.60 -16.65 -5.12
C GLY A 285 4.55 -16.91 -6.62
N MET A 286 5.61 -16.54 -7.36
CA MET A 286 5.72 -16.84 -8.79
C MET A 286 5.81 -18.35 -9.08
N LYS A 287 6.56 -19.11 -8.27
CA LYS A 287 6.65 -20.58 -8.38
C LYS A 287 5.26 -21.22 -8.25
N LEU A 288 4.47 -20.80 -7.26
CA LEU A 288 3.11 -21.32 -7.04
C LEU A 288 2.17 -20.99 -8.20
N LEU A 289 2.20 -19.76 -8.73
CA LEU A 289 1.43 -19.42 -9.93
C LEU A 289 1.82 -20.31 -11.13
N ALA A 290 3.11 -20.49 -11.37
CA ALA A 290 3.60 -21.34 -12.46
C ALA A 290 3.17 -22.81 -12.29
N LEU A 291 3.21 -23.34 -11.06
CA LEU A 291 2.74 -24.69 -10.76
C LEU A 291 1.23 -24.82 -10.95
N TYR A 292 0.45 -23.85 -10.47
CA TYR A 292 -1.00 -23.81 -10.67
C TYR A 292 -1.35 -23.86 -12.16
N VAL A 293 -0.64 -23.06 -12.97
CA VAL A 293 -0.83 -23.04 -14.43
C VAL A 293 -0.44 -24.37 -15.08
N ARG A 294 0.76 -24.90 -14.77
CA ARG A 294 1.26 -26.16 -15.34
C ARG A 294 0.40 -27.36 -14.97
N ASN A 295 -0.22 -27.33 -13.80
CA ASN A 295 -1.10 -28.39 -13.32
C ASN A 295 -2.57 -28.18 -13.71
N GLY A 296 -2.86 -27.22 -14.60
CA GLY A 296 -4.23 -27.00 -15.11
C GLY A 296 -5.21 -26.55 -14.03
N GLY A 297 -4.73 -25.85 -13.02
CA GLY A 297 -5.52 -25.40 -11.88
C GLY A 297 -5.71 -26.44 -10.76
N ASP A 298 -5.07 -27.61 -10.84
CA ASP A 298 -5.21 -28.63 -9.78
C ASP A 298 -4.46 -28.23 -8.50
N LEU A 299 -5.23 -27.76 -7.51
CA LEU A 299 -4.74 -27.33 -6.20
C LEU A 299 -4.03 -28.45 -5.43
N LYS A 300 -4.45 -29.71 -5.62
CA LYS A 300 -3.82 -30.86 -4.92
C LYS A 300 -2.39 -31.12 -5.38
N ARG A 301 -2.00 -30.56 -6.52
CA ARG A 301 -0.66 -30.68 -7.11
C ARG A 301 0.22 -29.46 -6.86
N LEU A 302 -0.20 -28.55 -5.99
CA LEU A 302 0.62 -27.42 -5.56
C LEU A 302 1.63 -27.87 -4.50
N ASP A 303 2.90 -27.89 -4.90
CA ASP A 303 4.02 -27.96 -3.96
C ASP A 303 4.20 -26.59 -3.28
N LYS A 304 3.85 -26.52 -1.99
CA LYS A 304 3.90 -25.31 -1.16
C LYS A 304 5.12 -25.26 -0.22
N SER A 305 6.04 -26.21 -0.32
CA SER A 305 7.24 -26.28 0.53
C SER A 305 8.05 -24.97 0.56
N CYS A 306 8.06 -24.22 -0.55
CA CYS A 306 8.76 -22.94 -0.61
C CYS A 306 8.21 -21.87 0.34
N VAL A 307 7.00 -22.04 0.87
CA VAL A 307 6.40 -21.13 1.86
C VAL A 307 7.09 -21.31 3.22
N ASP A 308 7.37 -22.57 3.59
CA ASP A 308 8.06 -22.92 4.84
C ASP A 308 9.54 -22.51 4.82
N GLU A 309 10.11 -22.33 3.62
CA GLU A 309 11.49 -21.87 3.40
C GLU A 309 11.62 -20.34 3.32
N LEU A 310 10.51 -19.60 3.42
CA LEU A 310 10.57 -18.13 3.39
C LEU A 310 11.32 -17.60 4.62
N PRO A 311 12.15 -16.56 4.43
CA PRO A 311 12.81 -15.95 5.58
C PRO A 311 11.80 -15.39 6.55
N GLY A 312 12.12 -15.48 7.84
CA GLY A 312 11.38 -14.81 8.90
C GLY A 312 11.39 -13.29 8.73
N PHE A 313 10.58 -12.60 9.55
CA PHE A 313 10.59 -11.15 9.60
C PHE A 313 11.99 -10.62 9.89
N ASN A 314 12.44 -9.67 9.08
CA ASN A 314 13.78 -9.10 9.18
C ASN A 314 13.72 -7.59 8.93
N LEU A 315 14.22 -6.79 9.88
CA LEU A 315 14.36 -5.34 9.76
C LEU A 315 15.79 -4.91 9.40
N THR A 316 16.69 -5.85 9.13
CA THR A 316 18.03 -5.53 8.64
C THR A 316 17.91 -4.80 7.30
N ILE A 317 18.44 -3.58 7.26
CA ILE A 317 18.45 -2.75 6.07
C ILE A 317 19.56 -3.28 5.15
N PRO A 318 19.28 -3.60 3.87
CA PRO A 318 20.35 -3.97 2.94
C PRO A 318 21.32 -2.80 2.75
N ASP A 319 22.63 -3.07 2.72
CA ASP A 319 23.67 -2.04 2.60
C ASP A 319 23.41 -1.05 1.45
N SER A 320 22.97 -1.54 0.30
CA SER A 320 22.66 -0.68 -0.85
C SER A 320 21.50 0.30 -0.58
N TYR A 321 20.52 -0.09 0.23
CA TYR A 321 19.42 0.78 0.64
C TYR A 321 19.86 1.73 1.74
N LEU A 322 20.69 1.27 2.66
CA LEU A 322 21.27 2.08 3.71
C LEU A 322 22.12 3.23 3.11
N ASP A 323 23.01 2.90 2.18
CA ASP A 323 23.85 3.84 1.44
C ASP A 323 23.01 4.81 0.61
N TYR A 324 22.05 4.30 -0.17
CA TYR A 324 21.25 5.12 -1.07
C TYR A 324 20.29 6.06 -0.34
N TYR A 325 19.58 5.57 0.68
CA TYR A 325 18.56 6.36 1.38
C TYR A 325 19.12 7.17 2.55
N LEU A 326 20.05 6.63 3.34
CA LEU A 326 20.58 7.34 4.52
C LEU A 326 21.98 7.92 4.29
N GLY A 327 22.71 7.47 3.27
CA GLY A 327 24.04 8.01 2.96
C GLY A 327 25.06 7.76 4.07
N THR A 328 24.92 6.66 4.81
CA THR A 328 25.74 6.33 5.99
C THR A 328 25.88 4.82 6.13
N TYR A 329 26.85 4.34 6.91
CA TYR A 329 27.03 2.91 7.17
C TYR A 329 26.34 2.42 8.45
N ASP A 330 25.76 3.34 9.24
CA ASP A 330 25.02 3.01 10.46
C ASP A 330 23.66 3.72 10.44
N ALA A 331 22.60 2.92 10.45
CA ALA A 331 21.24 3.41 10.26
C ALA A 331 20.76 4.32 11.39
N TYR A 332 21.24 4.15 12.63
CA TYR A 332 20.74 4.86 13.80
C TYR A 332 21.64 6.01 14.23
N ASP A 333 22.94 5.77 14.30
CA ASP A 333 23.95 6.67 14.88
C ASP A 333 25.00 7.15 13.87
N GLY A 334 25.00 6.59 12.66
CA GLY A 334 25.91 6.98 11.59
C GLY A 334 25.77 8.44 11.15
N VAL A 335 26.87 8.99 10.64
CA VAL A 335 26.95 10.31 10.02
C VAL A 335 26.97 10.19 8.49
N ILE A 336 26.53 11.24 7.79
CA ILE A 336 26.54 11.25 6.33
C ILE A 336 27.98 11.11 5.82
N ASN A 337 28.20 10.17 4.91
CA ASN A 337 29.51 9.95 4.31
C ASN A 337 29.63 10.78 3.02
N SER A 338 30.67 11.61 2.94
CA SER A 338 30.93 12.50 1.80
C SER A 338 31.09 11.76 0.47
N ASN A 339 31.40 10.47 0.50
CA ASN A 339 31.52 9.64 -0.70
C ASN A 339 30.17 9.36 -1.39
N PHE A 340 29.04 9.60 -0.70
CA PHE A 340 27.70 9.46 -1.28
C PHE A 340 27.10 10.81 -1.73
N SER A 341 27.80 11.93 -1.50
CA SER A 341 27.36 13.28 -1.87
C SER A 341 27.57 13.64 -3.36
N SER A 342 27.86 12.64 -4.19
CA SER A 342 28.18 12.82 -5.61
C SER A 342 27.49 11.76 -6.45
N ASN A 343 26.22 12.03 -6.81
CA ASN A 343 25.61 11.70 -8.10
C ASN A 343 24.31 12.47 -8.28
#